data_AF-A0AAN1LWG1-F1
#
_entry.id   AF-A0AAN1LWG1-F1
#
_cell.length_a   1.000
_cell.length_b   1.000
_cell.length_c   1.000
_cell.angle_alpha   90.00
_cell.angle_beta   90.00
_cell.angle_gamma   90.00
#
_symmetry.space_group_name_H-M   'P 1'
#
loop_
_entity.id
_entity.type
_entity.pdbx_description
1 polymer ?
#
loop_
_entity_poly.entity_id
_entity_poly.type
_entity_poly.pdbx_seq_one_letter_code
_entity_poly.pdbx_strand_id
1 'polypeptide(L)' 'MTGLWLTAGLFHAIAAEDPACLAGLRQVWTGGEAVSPDAVRAVSQALPHLTVVNGYGPTETTVFATRYAGPGAAR' A
#
# COMPACT_ATOMS: atom_id res chain seq x y z
N MET A 1 -8.30 -13.31 1.95
CA MET A 1 -7.32 -12.88 0.93
C MET A 1 -6.16 -12.22 1.66
N THR A 2 -4.90 -12.37 1.22
CA THR A 2 -3.73 -11.85 1.98
C THR A 2 -3.07 -10.62 1.36
N GLY A 3 -3.52 -10.18 0.17
CA GLY A 3 -3.03 -9.00 -0.53
C GLY A 3 -4.17 -8.24 -1.20
N LEU A 4 -4.05 -6.92 -1.27
CA LEU A 4 -5.00 -6.00 -1.92
C LEU A 4 -4.24 -4.96 -2.75
N TRP A 5 -4.78 -4.56 -3.90
CA TRP A 5 -4.31 -3.41 -4.69
C TRP A 5 -5.29 -2.25 -4.56
N LEU A 6 -4.78 -1.03 -4.40
CA LEU A 6 -5.53 0.22 -4.32
C LEU A 6 -4.83 1.30 -5.15
N THR A 7 -5.57 2.15 -5.87
CA THR A 7 -4.97 3.37 -6.42
C THR A 7 -4.44 4.26 -5.28
N ALA A 8 -3.46 5.13 -5.55
CA ALA A 8 -2.90 5.98 -4.50
C ALA A 8 -3.96 6.87 -3.83
N GLY A 9 -4.88 7.45 -4.59
CA GLY A 9 -6.01 8.20 -4.04
C GLY A 9 -6.91 7.39 -3.10
N LEU A 10 -7.24 6.13 -3.44
CA LEU A 10 -8.07 5.29 -2.57
C LEU A 10 -7.30 4.82 -1.31
N PHE A 11 -6.02 4.49 -1.47
CA PHE A 11 -5.16 4.18 -0.34
C PHE A 11 -5.07 5.37 0.63
N HIS A 12 -4.92 6.59 0.11
CA HIS A 12 -4.90 7.80 0.92
C HIS A 12 -6.22 8.02 1.67
N ALA A 13 -7.37 7.84 0.99
CA ALA A 13 -8.68 7.95 1.64
C ALA A 13 -8.86 6.95 2.78
N ILE A 14 -8.51 5.67 2.56
CA ILE A 14 -8.57 4.64 3.61
C ILE A 14 -7.63 4.97 4.77
N ALA A 15 -6.41 5.41 4.48
CA ALA A 15 -5.44 5.77 5.51
C ALA A 15 -5.90 6.94 6.40
N ALA A 16 -6.68 7.87 5.84
CA ALA A 16 -7.23 9.01 6.57
C ALA A 16 -8.51 8.66 7.36
N GLU A 17 -9.36 7.78 6.83
CA GLU A 17 -10.67 7.44 7.40
C GLU A 17 -10.58 6.32 8.45
N ASP A 18 -10.08 5.15 8.05
CA ASP A 18 -9.93 3.98 8.91
C ASP A 18 -8.84 3.03 8.36
N PRO A 19 -7.57 3.21 8.73
CA PRO A 19 -6.50 2.32 8.31
C PRO A 19 -6.65 0.90 8.88
N ALA A 20 -7.39 0.71 9.98
CA ALA A 20 -7.56 -0.60 10.61
C ALA A 20 -8.50 -1.52 9.81
N CYS A 21 -9.30 -0.98 8.88
CA CYS A 21 -10.11 -1.80 7.97
C CYS A 21 -9.27 -2.73 7.07
N LEU A 22 -7.97 -2.48 6.93
CA LEU A 22 -7.01 -3.33 6.22
C LEU A 22 -6.47 -4.49 7.09
N ALA A 23 -6.96 -4.64 8.34
CA ALA A 23 -6.54 -5.71 9.23
C ALA A 23 -6.75 -7.10 8.61
N GLY A 24 -5.81 -8.02 8.88
CA GLY A 24 -5.81 -9.37 8.34
C GLY A 24 -5.15 -9.51 6.95
N LEU A 25 -4.85 -8.40 6.27
CA LEU A 25 -3.96 -8.40 5.11
C LEU A 25 -2.50 -8.54 5.54
N ARG A 26 -1.68 -9.16 4.69
CA ARG A 26 -0.22 -9.17 4.84
C ARG A 26 0.44 -8.07 4.02
N GLN A 27 -0.19 -7.72 2.89
CA GLN A 27 0.30 -6.68 1.99
C GLN A 27 -0.84 -5.82 1.47
N VAL A 28 -0.61 -4.52 1.39
CA VAL A 28 -1.41 -3.60 0.59
C VAL A 28 -0.50 -2.96 -0.45
N TRP A 29 -0.89 -3.07 -1.71
CA TRP A 29 -0.17 -2.50 -2.83
C TRP A 29 -0.87 -1.23 -3.29
N THR A 30 -0.09 -0.20 -3.62
CA THR A 30 -0.63 1.08 -4.09
C THR A 30 0.27 1.77 -5.10
N GLY A 31 -0.30 2.63 -5.93
CA GLY A 31 0.42 3.34 -6.99
C GLY A 31 -0.52 3.84 -8.09
N GLY A 32 0.01 3.99 -9.30
CA GLY A 32 -0.65 4.65 -10.43
C GLY A 32 -0.44 6.18 -10.47
N GLU A 33 -0.05 6.76 -9.34
CA GLU A 33 0.38 8.15 -9.17
C GLU A 33 1.30 8.25 -7.93
N ALA A 34 1.66 9.45 -7.50
CA ALA A 34 2.50 9.65 -6.32
C ALA A 34 1.80 9.17 -5.03
N VAL A 35 2.42 8.22 -4.32
CA VAL A 35 1.91 7.69 -3.06
C VAL A 35 2.30 8.61 -1.90
N SER A 36 1.31 9.01 -1.09
CA SER A 36 1.52 9.90 0.06
C SER A 36 2.37 9.23 1.16
N PRO A 37 3.54 9.80 1.54
CA PRO A 37 4.33 9.29 2.65
C PRO A 37 3.59 9.32 4.00
N ASP A 38 2.69 10.29 4.21
CA ASP A 38 1.87 10.37 5.42
C ASP A 38 0.86 9.23 5.49
N ALA A 39 0.22 8.88 4.36
CA ALA A 39 -0.69 7.74 4.30
C ALA A 39 0.04 6.42 4.59
N VAL A 40 1.25 6.24 4.03
CA VAL A 40 2.10 5.08 4.35
C VAL A 40 2.41 5.03 5.84
N ARG A 41 2.84 6.15 6.44
CA ARG A 41 3.11 6.23 7.89
C ARG A 41 1.88 5.89 8.73
N ALA A 42 0.71 6.44 8.41
CA ALA A 42 -0.52 6.20 9.14
C ALA A 42 -0.89 4.71 9.14
N VAL A 43 -0.86 4.06 7.96
CA VAL A 43 -1.13 2.62 7.84
C VAL A 43 -0.08 1.78 8.56
N SER A 44 1.21 2.10 8.42
CA SER A 44 2.28 1.37 9.12
C SER A 44 2.22 1.52 10.63
N GLN A 45 1.76 2.67 11.15
CA GLN A 45 1.56 2.86 12.59
C GLN A 45 0.33 2.10 13.10
N ALA A 46 -0.78 2.12 12.36
CA ALA A 46 -2.00 1.41 12.72
C ALA A 46 -1.86 -0.12 12.61
N LEU A 47 -1.13 -0.60 11.60
CA LEU A 47 -0.95 -2.01 11.28
C LEU A 47 0.55 -2.34 11.06
N PRO A 48 1.36 -2.47 12.12
CA PRO A 48 2.81 -2.72 12.01
C PRO A 48 3.19 -4.01 11.25
N HIS A 49 2.27 -4.96 11.17
CA HIS A 49 2.46 -6.22 10.43
C HIS A 49 2.13 -6.12 8.94
N LEU A 50 1.44 -5.06 8.52
CA LEU A 50 1.02 -4.86 7.13
C LEU A 50 2.16 -4.23 6.32
N THR A 51 2.59 -4.90 5.26
CA THR A 51 3.56 -4.32 4.34
C THR A 51 2.85 -3.44 3.31
N VAL A 52 3.22 -2.16 3.23
CA VAL A 52 2.78 -1.27 2.15
C VAL A 52 3.77 -1.36 0.99
N VAL A 53 3.29 -1.67 -0.21
CA VAL A 53 4.11 -1.80 -1.42
C VAL A 53 3.72 -0.72 -2.42
N ASN A 54 4.66 0.17 -2.77
CA ASN A 54 4.48 1.11 -3.86
C ASN A 54 4.83 0.40 -5.19
N GLY A 55 3.82 0.17 -6.03
CA GLY A 55 3.96 -0.44 -7.34
C GLY A 55 3.92 0.62 -8.45
N TYR A 56 4.89 0.55 -9.37
CA TYR A 56 4.94 1.41 -10.54
C TYR A 56 5.10 0.57 -11.82
N GLY A 57 4.29 0.86 -12.82
CA GLY A 57 4.47 0.35 -14.17
C GLY A 57 3.49 1.01 -15.15
N PRO A 58 3.94 1.42 -16.34
CA PRO A 58 3.03 1.77 -17.43
C PRO A 58 2.29 0.54 -17.97
N THR A 59 1.16 0.75 -18.63
CA THR A 59 0.31 -0.33 -19.20
C THR A 59 1.10 -1.25 -20.13
N GLU A 60 1.99 -0.68 -20.93
CA GLU A 60 2.89 -1.34 -21.89
C GLU A 60 3.83 -2.37 -21.23
N THR A 61 4.02 -2.26 -19.91
CA THR A 61 4.87 -3.16 -19.11
C THR A 61 4.08 -4.13 -18.23
N THR A 62 2.78 -4.30 -18.48
CA THR A 62 1.91 -5.24 -17.74
C THR A 62 1.75 -4.85 -16.26
N VAL A 63 1.16 -3.68 -16.03
CA VAL A 63 0.75 -3.15 -14.70
C VAL A 63 1.90 -2.71 -13.79
N PHE A 64 2.84 -3.59 -13.43
CA PHE A 64 3.97 -3.25 -12.54
C PHE A 64 5.31 -3.64 -13.15
N ALA A 65 6.13 -2.62 -13.46
CA ALA A 65 7.52 -2.79 -13.88
C ALA A 65 8.49 -2.81 -12.69
N THR A 66 8.18 -2.04 -11.64
CA THR A 66 9.01 -1.89 -10.43
C THR A 66 8.14 -1.88 -9.19
N ARG A 67 8.72 -2.23 -8.05
CA ARG A 67 8.05 -2.15 -6.75
C ARG A 67 9.04 -1.73 -5.66
N TYR A 68 8.53 -0.98 -4.70
CA TYR A 68 9.22 -0.66 -3.45
C TYR A 68 8.36 -1.09 -2.27
N ALA A 69 8.85 -2.07 -1.50
CA ALA A 69 8.19 -2.47 -0.26
C ALA A 69 8.72 -1.60 0.88
N GLY A 70 7.83 -0.85 1.53
CA GLY A 70 8.15 -0.21 2.80
C GLY A 70 8.44 -1.26 3.88
N PRO A 71 9.05 -0.86 5.00
CA PRO A 71 9.27 -1.77 6.12
C PRO A 71 7.92 -2.20 6.70
N GLY A 72 7.42 -3.35 6.27
CA GLY A 72 6.52 -4.19 7.06
C GLY A 72 7.37 -5.11 7.92
N ALA A 73 6.83 -5.64 9.01
CA ALA A 73 7.48 -6.68 9.81
C ALA A 73 7.88 -7.87 8.91
N ALA A 74 9.08 -7.80 8.33
CA ALA A 74 9.73 -8.91 7.67
C ALA A 74 9.99 -9.94 8.78
N ARG A 75 9.41 -11.11 8.57
CA ARG A 75 9.57 -12.29 9.39
C ARG A 75 11.04 -12.66 9.57
#